data_AF-A0A970YUM1-F1
#
_entry.id   AF-A0A970YUM1-F1
#
_cell.length_a   1.000
_cell.length_b   1.000
_cell.length_c   1.000
_cell.angle_alpha   90.00
_cell.angle_beta   90.00
_cell.angle_gamma   90.00
#
_symmetry.space_group_name_H-M   'P 1'
#
loop_
_entity.id
_entity.type
_entity.pdbx_description
1 polymer ?
#
loop_
_entity_poly.entity_id
_entity_poly.type
_entity_poly.pdbx_seq_one_letter_code
_entity_poly.pdbx_strand_id
1 'polypeptide(L)'
;MNKEEMKIGFGLARIKTEQFATIETSYQDGKPANFSVSVNIKADTKAHIIAVLMKIVFEQEKIPFLVLEACCDFLIVKEDWEKLINPEGTSVEFPQGFIAHLAMLTVGTLRGILHTKTENTKFNKFLLPTINVTEIVKENVSFPLNQNL
;
A
#
# COMPACT_ATOMS: atom_id res chain seq x y z
N MET A 1 -10.96 -30.72 -4.03
CA MET A 1 -11.84 -29.87 -3.20
C MET A 1 -11.72 -28.46 -3.72
N ASN A 2 -12.76 -27.92 -4.36
CA ASN A 2 -12.81 -26.51 -4.70
C ASN A 2 -12.88 -25.73 -3.38
N LYS A 3 -11.80 -25.01 -3.03
CA LYS A 3 -11.89 -23.94 -2.03
C LYS A 3 -12.83 -22.90 -2.63
N GLU A 4 -14.04 -22.75 -2.08
CA GLU A 4 -14.80 -21.54 -2.35
C GLU A 4 -13.90 -20.36 -1.98
N GLU A 5 -13.59 -19.50 -2.96
CA GLU A 5 -12.87 -18.26 -2.69
C GLU A 5 -13.75 -17.43 -1.76
N MET A 6 -13.32 -17.29 -0.50
CA MET A 6 -13.99 -16.44 0.47
C MET A 6 -14.04 -15.01 -0.11
N LYS A 7 -15.22 -14.58 -0.51
CA LYS A 7 -15.45 -13.20 -0.97
C LYS A 7 -15.46 -12.30 0.24
N ILE A 8 -14.50 -11.40 0.33
CA ILE A 8 -14.41 -10.37 1.36
C ILE A 8 -14.98 -9.09 0.77
N GLY A 9 -16.09 -8.59 1.31
CA GLY A 9 -16.64 -7.29 0.97
C GLY A 9 -15.81 -6.16 1.59
N PHE A 10 -15.42 -5.19 0.77
CA PHE A 10 -14.65 -4.03 1.21
C PHE A 10 -14.91 -2.81 0.35
N GLY A 11 -14.57 -1.63 0.87
CA GLY A 11 -14.60 -0.37 0.14
C GLY A 11 -13.45 0.56 0.50
N LEU A 12 -13.01 1.37 -0.45
CA LEU A 12 -12.02 2.42 -0.22
C LEU A 12 -12.66 3.55 0.59
N ALA A 13 -12.23 3.70 1.84
CA ALA A 13 -12.79 4.66 2.79
C ALA A 13 -12.04 5.99 2.80
N ARG A 14 -10.71 5.96 2.61
CA ARG A 14 -9.87 7.17 2.64
C ARG A 14 -8.61 6.99 1.79
N ILE A 15 -8.20 8.06 1.12
CA ILE A 15 -6.87 8.21 0.53
C ILE A 15 -6.17 9.36 1.25
N LYS A 16 -4.91 9.16 1.64
CA LYS A 16 -4.05 10.20 2.19
C LYS A 16 -2.67 10.18 1.54
N THR A 17 -2.19 11.33 1.09
CA THR A 17 -0.75 11.49 0.78
C THR A 17 -0.04 11.76 2.10
N GLU A 18 0.82 10.83 2.53
CA GLU A 18 1.60 10.93 3.76
C GLU A 18 2.87 11.76 3.55
N GLN A 19 3.53 11.55 2.42
CA GLN A 19 4.75 12.27 2.07
C GLN A 19 4.80 12.53 0.55
N PHE A 20 5.22 13.72 0.16
CA PHE A 20 5.69 14.00 -1.19
C PHE A 20 6.84 15.00 -1.11
N ALA A 21 7.97 14.67 -1.73
CA ALA A 21 9.13 15.54 -1.76
C ALA A 21 9.93 15.36 -3.05
N THR A 22 10.33 16.48 -3.65
CA THR A 22 11.31 16.56 -4.73
C THR A 22 12.56 17.26 -4.21
N ILE A 23 13.72 16.62 -4.31
CA ILE A 23 15.00 17.16 -3.85
C ILE A 23 15.82 17.46 -5.10
N GLU A 24 15.61 18.65 -5.67
CA GLU A 24 16.17 19.01 -6.97
C GLU A 24 17.70 18.97 -7.03
N THR A 25 18.35 19.35 -5.94
CA THR A 25 19.81 19.33 -5.81
C THR A 25 20.40 17.92 -5.81
N SER A 26 19.58 16.91 -5.52
CA SER A 26 19.95 15.50 -5.54
C SER A 26 19.69 14.82 -6.89
N TYR A 27 19.09 15.53 -7.85
CA TYR A 27 18.81 15.02 -9.19
C TYR A 27 19.81 15.53 -10.22
N GLN A 28 20.39 14.62 -10.99
CA GLN A 28 21.31 14.92 -12.09
C GLN A 28 20.76 14.32 -13.39
N ASP A 29 20.60 15.16 -14.41
CA ASP A 29 20.11 14.71 -15.72
C ASP A 29 21.11 13.76 -16.39
N GLY A 30 20.62 12.78 -17.15
CA GLY A 30 21.44 11.76 -17.79
C GLY A 30 21.94 10.63 -16.88
N LYS A 31 21.87 10.75 -15.54
CA LYS A 31 22.25 9.65 -14.63
C LYS A 31 21.13 8.60 -14.50
N PRO A 32 21.46 7.29 -14.46
CA PRO A 32 20.49 6.23 -14.21
C PRO A 32 19.78 6.43 -12.88
N ALA A 33 18.45 6.32 -12.89
CA ALA A 33 17.63 6.35 -11.68
C ALA A 33 17.13 4.95 -11.36
N ASN A 34 17.13 4.60 -10.08
CA ASN A 34 16.48 3.42 -9.54
C ASN A 34 15.29 3.84 -8.68
N PHE A 35 14.48 2.87 -8.29
CA PHE A 35 13.44 3.09 -7.29
C PHE A 35 13.37 1.92 -6.32
N SER A 36 12.87 2.20 -5.12
CA SER A 36 12.50 1.20 -4.14
C SER A 36 11.02 1.33 -3.76
N VAL A 37 10.43 0.21 -3.35
CA VAL A 37 9.04 0.11 -2.92
C VAL A 37 9.03 -0.44 -1.51
N SER A 38 8.28 0.18 -0.62
CA SER A 38 8.00 -0.35 0.72
C SER A 38 6.50 -0.38 0.95
N VAL A 39 6.02 -1.48 1.51
CA VAL A 39 4.59 -1.69 1.83
C VAL A 39 4.49 -2.00 3.32
N ASN A 40 3.59 -1.30 3.99
CA ASN A 40 3.25 -1.53 5.39
C ASN A 40 1.73 -1.62 5.50
N ILE A 41 1.25 -2.66 6.20
CA ILE A 41 -0.17 -2.92 6.35
C ILE A 41 -0.50 -2.81 7.83
N LYS A 42 -1.53 -2.04 8.14
CA LYS A 42 -2.03 -1.85 9.51
C LYS A 42 -3.51 -2.17 9.55
N ALA A 43 -4.01 -2.50 10.73
CA ALA A 43 -5.44 -2.67 10.95
C ALA A 43 -5.89 -1.83 12.14
N ASP A 44 -7.06 -1.18 11.99
CA ASP A 44 -7.86 -0.75 13.13
C ASP A 44 -8.94 -1.82 13.33
N THR A 45 -8.71 -2.70 14.30
CA THR A 45 -9.56 -3.86 14.55
C THR A 45 -10.92 -3.49 15.16
N LYS A 46 -11.06 -2.29 15.73
CA LYS A 46 -12.33 -1.79 16.26
C LYS A 46 -13.18 -1.17 15.16
N ALA A 47 -12.54 -0.48 14.22
CA ALA A 47 -13.20 0.16 13.09
C ALA A 47 -13.36 -0.77 11.87
N HIS A 48 -12.79 -1.97 11.91
CA HIS A 48 -12.72 -2.92 10.79
C HIS A 48 -12.05 -2.32 9.55
N ILE A 49 -10.98 -1.57 9.76
CA ILE A 49 -10.22 -0.89 8.69
C ILE A 49 -8.89 -1.59 8.47
N ILE A 50 -8.54 -1.79 7.20
CA ILE A 50 -7.19 -2.14 6.76
C ILE A 50 -6.56 -0.94 6.06
N ALA A 51 -5.45 -0.45 6.60
CA ALA A 51 -4.66 0.63 6.02
C ALA A 51 -3.47 0.04 5.28
N VAL A 52 -3.35 0.35 3.99
CA VAL A 52 -2.19 0.01 3.16
C VAL A 52 -1.38 1.28 2.94
N LEU A 53 -0.21 1.35 3.59
CA LEU A 53 0.77 2.40 3.41
C LEU A 53 1.82 1.93 2.41
N MET A 54 2.03 2.72 1.37
CA MET A 54 3.01 2.40 0.34
C MET A 54 3.91 3.60 0.05
N LYS A 55 5.21 3.35 0.11
CA LYS A 55 6.27 4.33 -0.10
C LYS A 55 7.10 3.97 -1.31
N ILE A 56 7.33 4.97 -2.16
CA ILE A 56 8.21 4.90 -3.32
C ILE A 56 9.33 5.93 -3.13
N VAL A 57 10.56 5.50 -3.34
CA VAL A 57 11.73 6.38 -3.33
C VAL A 57 12.48 6.19 -4.64
N PHE A 58 12.56 7.24 -5.44
CA PHE A 58 13.46 7.31 -6.59
C PHE A 58 14.80 7.89 -6.16
N GLU A 59 15.88 7.27 -6.64
CA GLU A 59 17.23 7.59 -6.24
C GLU A 59 18.23 7.48 -7.39
N GLN A 60 19.30 8.25 -7.31
CA GLN A 60 20.50 8.13 -8.15
C GLN A 60 21.68 7.92 -7.23
N GLU A 61 22.51 6.91 -7.47
CA GLU A 61 23.68 6.60 -6.62
C GLU A 61 23.31 6.46 -5.12
N LYS A 62 22.13 5.90 -4.83
CA LYS A 62 21.54 5.75 -3.48
C LYS A 62 21.17 7.06 -2.77
N ILE A 63 21.10 8.17 -3.50
CA ILE A 63 20.66 9.47 -3.00
C ILE A 63 19.21 9.70 -3.48
N PRO A 64 18.23 9.77 -2.57
CA PRO A 64 16.85 10.06 -2.92
C PRO A 64 16.71 11.44 -3.57
N PHE A 65 15.94 11.52 -4.66
CA PHE A 65 15.58 12.80 -5.28
C PHE A 65 14.07 13.00 -5.44
N LEU A 66 13.28 11.93 -5.33
CA LEU A 66 11.82 11.99 -5.35
C LEU A 66 11.26 10.93 -4.42
N VAL A 67 10.49 11.37 -3.42
CA VAL A 67 9.87 10.53 -2.41
C VAL A 67 8.37 10.74 -2.45
N LEU A 68 7.62 9.63 -2.44
CA LEU A 68 6.17 9.63 -2.40
C LEU A 68 5.69 8.53 -1.46
N GLU A 69 4.75 8.85 -0.58
CA GLU A 69 4.10 7.90 0.31
C GLU A 69 2.61 8.21 0.39
N ALA A 70 1.79 7.18 0.28
CA ALA A 70 0.35 7.29 0.43
C ALA A 70 -0.22 6.15 1.25
N CYS A 71 -1.32 6.44 1.95
CA CYS A 71 -2.12 5.49 2.69
C CYS A 71 -3.51 5.38 2.04
N CYS A 72 -3.94 4.17 1.76
CA CYS A 72 -5.34 3.88 1.42
C CYS A 72 -5.96 3.06 2.56
N ASP A 73 -7.05 3.56 3.12
CA ASP A 73 -7.82 2.86 4.14
C ASP A 73 -9.00 2.15 3.48
N PHE A 74 -9.15 0.87 3.78
CA PHE A 74 -10.21 0.03 3.27
C PHE A 74 -11.09 -0.42 4.44
N LEU A 75 -12.37 -0.07 4.39
CA LEU A 75 -13.35 -0.56 5.34
C LEU A 75 -13.82 -1.95 4.89
N ILE A 76 -13.75 -2.91 5.79
CA ILE A 76 -14.23 -4.27 5.56
C ILE A 76 -15.66 -4.38 6.07
N VAL A 77 -16.51 -5.07 5.31
CA VAL A 77 -17.89 -5.36 5.72
C VAL A 77 -17.88 -6.20 7.00
N LYS A 78 -18.70 -5.82 7.99
CA LYS A 78 -18.68 -6.41 9.33
C LYS A 78 -18.85 -7.93 9.29
N GLU A 79 -19.80 -8.42 8.52
CA GLU A 79 -20.10 -9.85 8.41
C GLU A 79 -18.94 -10.64 7.81
N ASP A 80 -18.12 -10.02 6.95
CA ASP A 80 -16.93 -10.64 6.38
C ASP A 80 -15.73 -10.53 7.33
N TRP A 81 -15.60 -9.43 8.08
CA TRP A 81 -14.58 -9.29 9.13
C TRP A 81 -14.69 -10.39 10.19
N GLU A 82 -15.91 -10.68 10.66
CA GLU A 82 -16.17 -11.72 11.65
C GLU A 82 -15.74 -13.12 11.17
N LYS A 83 -15.81 -13.39 9.85
CA LYS A 83 -15.34 -14.65 9.24
C LYS A 83 -13.82 -14.76 9.17
N LEU A 84 -13.12 -13.63 9.28
CA LEU A 84 -11.65 -13.55 9.25
C LEU A 84 -11.05 -13.68 10.65
N ILE A 85 -11.86 -13.67 11.71
CA ILE A 85 -11.39 -13.92 13.07
C ILE A 85 -10.96 -15.38 13.18
N ASN A 86 -9.75 -15.61 13.72
CA ASN A 86 -9.23 -16.96 13.92
C ASN A 86 -10.11 -17.75 14.92
N PRO A 87 -10.05 -19.10 14.93
CA PRO A 87 -10.89 -19.92 15.80
C PRO A 87 -10.76 -19.59 17.29
N GLU A 88 -9.59 -19.12 17.73
CA GLU A 88 -9.32 -18.73 19.12
C GLU A 88 -9.89 -17.35 19.49
N GLY A 89 -10.38 -16.56 18.53
CA GLY A 89 -10.91 -15.22 18.78
C GLY A 89 -9.86 -14.19 19.19
N THR A 90 -8.59 -14.44 18.90
CA THR A 90 -7.46 -13.60 19.34
C THR A 90 -6.92 -12.67 18.26
N SER A 91 -7.14 -13.00 17.00
CA SER A 91 -6.65 -12.22 15.86
C SER A 91 -7.60 -12.28 14.67
N VAL A 92 -7.43 -11.33 13.75
CA VAL A 92 -8.07 -11.33 12.43
C VAL A 92 -7.01 -11.67 11.39
N GLU A 93 -7.30 -12.64 10.52
CA GLU A 93 -6.37 -13.17 9.51
C GLU A 93 -6.85 -12.85 8.10
N PHE A 94 -6.02 -12.14 7.34
CA PHE A 94 -6.30 -11.77 5.96
C PHE A 94 -5.52 -12.66 4.99
N PRO A 95 -6.19 -13.25 3.98
CA PRO A 95 -5.52 -13.99 2.93
C PRO A 95 -4.53 -13.09 2.17
N GLN A 96 -3.36 -13.65 1.84
CA GLN A 96 -2.32 -12.98 1.05
C GLN A 96 -2.89 -12.33 -0.22
N GLY A 97 -3.71 -13.06 -0.97
CA GLY A 97 -4.30 -12.56 -2.22
C GLY A 97 -5.20 -11.33 -2.03
N PHE A 98 -5.92 -11.26 -0.91
CA PHE A 98 -6.74 -10.11 -0.57
C PHE A 98 -5.88 -8.88 -0.27
N ILE A 99 -4.84 -9.04 0.55
CA ILE A 99 -3.89 -7.97 0.86
C ILE A 99 -3.15 -7.49 -0.39
N ALA A 100 -2.73 -8.41 -1.26
CA ALA A 100 -2.13 -8.08 -2.54
C ALA A 100 -3.09 -7.26 -3.42
N HIS A 101 -4.40 -7.58 -3.41
CA HIS A 101 -5.39 -6.78 -4.12
C HIS A 101 -5.51 -5.36 -3.56
N LEU A 102 -5.57 -5.18 -2.24
CA LEU A 102 -5.58 -3.83 -1.62
C LEU A 102 -4.30 -3.05 -1.95
N ALA A 103 -3.14 -3.74 -1.96
CA ALA A 103 -1.87 -3.15 -2.38
C ALA A 103 -1.91 -2.70 -3.84
N MET A 104 -2.47 -3.49 -4.77
CA MET A 104 -2.62 -3.10 -6.17
C MET A 104 -3.42 -1.80 -6.33
N LEU A 105 -4.54 -1.66 -5.61
CA LEU A 105 -5.35 -0.44 -5.62
C LEU A 105 -4.54 0.76 -5.13
N THR A 106 -3.76 0.56 -4.06
CA THR A 106 -2.89 1.60 -3.50
C THR A 106 -1.79 2.03 -4.47
N VAL A 107 -1.19 1.09 -5.22
CA VAL A 107 -0.25 1.42 -6.31
C VAL A 107 -0.94 2.29 -7.38
N GLY A 108 -2.18 1.96 -7.74
CA GLY A 108 -2.99 2.76 -8.68
C GLY A 108 -3.16 4.20 -8.20
N THR A 109 -3.53 4.37 -6.93
CA THR A 109 -3.65 5.69 -6.29
C THR A 109 -2.32 6.45 -6.31
N LEU A 110 -1.21 5.79 -5.98
CA LEU A 110 0.12 6.38 -6.02
C LEU A 110 0.50 6.88 -7.42
N ARG A 111 0.12 6.16 -8.49
CA ARG A 111 0.35 6.62 -9.87
C ARG A 111 -0.34 7.96 -10.14
N GLY A 112 -1.60 8.10 -9.72
CA GLY A 112 -2.36 9.33 -9.87
C GLY A 112 -1.75 10.50 -9.10
N ILE A 113 -1.35 10.26 -7.85
CA ILE A 113 -0.67 11.26 -7.02
C ILE A 113 0.65 11.68 -7.66
N LEU A 114 1.49 10.73 -8.07
CA LEU A 114 2.78 10.98 -8.71
C LEU A 114 2.60 11.84 -9.96
N HIS A 115 1.69 11.45 -10.86
CA HIS A 115 1.41 12.18 -12.10
C HIS A 115 0.98 13.62 -11.78
N THR A 116 -0.02 13.81 -10.92
CA THR A 116 -0.57 15.13 -10.59
C THR A 116 0.47 16.03 -9.91
N LYS A 117 1.26 15.48 -8.98
CA LYS A 117 2.24 16.26 -8.20
C LYS A 117 3.50 16.61 -8.98
N THR A 118 3.80 15.88 -10.05
CA THR A 118 4.96 16.13 -10.91
C THR A 118 4.60 16.75 -12.24
N GLU A 119 3.31 16.91 -12.54
CA GLU A 119 2.84 17.55 -13.77
C GLU A 119 3.50 18.91 -13.96
N ASN A 120 3.92 19.22 -15.20
CA ASN A 120 4.64 20.44 -15.55
C ASN A 120 6.02 20.61 -14.85
N THR A 121 6.59 19.54 -14.28
CA THR A 121 7.95 19.53 -13.74
C THR A 121 8.85 18.56 -14.53
N LYS A 122 10.18 18.75 -14.41
CA LYS A 122 11.17 17.79 -14.96
C LYS A 122 11.04 16.37 -14.40
N PHE A 123 10.33 16.20 -13.28
CA PHE A 123 10.14 14.90 -12.64
C PHE A 123 8.98 14.09 -13.21
N ASN A 124 8.12 14.67 -14.06
CA ASN A 124 6.97 13.94 -14.66
C ASN A 124 7.39 12.75 -15.53
N LYS A 125 8.65 12.75 -16.00
CA LYS A 125 9.24 11.62 -16.74
C LYS A 125 9.43 10.37 -15.88
N PHE A 126 9.44 10.50 -14.55
CA PHE A 126 9.53 9.36 -13.64
C PHE A 126 8.15 8.77 -13.41
N LEU A 127 7.86 7.74 -14.20
CA LEU A 127 6.63 6.97 -14.06
C LEU A 127 6.85 5.83 -13.07
N LEU A 128 5.83 5.55 -12.26
CA LEU A 128 5.84 4.36 -11.41
C LEU A 128 5.60 3.12 -12.29
N PRO A 129 6.56 2.18 -12.39
CA PRO A 129 6.41 1.02 -13.25
C PRO A 129 5.31 0.08 -12.75
N THR A 130 5.03 -0.97 -13.52
CA THR A 130 4.19 -2.07 -13.05
C THR A 130 4.90 -2.77 -11.89
N ILE A 131 4.30 -2.74 -10.71
CA ILE A 131 4.82 -3.38 -9.50
C ILE A 131 4.09 -4.71 -9.35
N ASN A 132 4.85 -5.81 -9.26
CA ASN A 132 4.28 -7.10 -8.92
C ASN A 132 4.08 -7.20 -7.40
N VAL A 133 2.90 -6.83 -6.91
CA VAL A 133 2.66 -6.80 -5.45
C VAL A 133 2.57 -8.18 -4.80
N THR A 134 2.37 -9.25 -5.58
CA THR A 134 2.37 -10.63 -5.04
C THR A 134 3.77 -11.10 -4.64
N GLU A 135 4.82 -10.47 -5.19
CA GLU A 135 6.20 -10.68 -4.76
C GLU A 135 6.55 -9.90 -3.49
N ILE A 136 5.75 -8.88 -3.15
CA ILE A 136 5.93 -8.04 -1.96
C ILE A 136 5.14 -8.60 -0.77
N VAL A 137 3.85 -8.92 -0.99
CA VAL A 137 2.97 -9.53 0.00
C VAL A 137 3.05 -11.04 -0.16
N LYS A 138 3.94 -11.69 0.60
CA LYS A 138 4.28 -13.11 0.42
C LYS A 138 3.42 -14.08 1.25
N GLU A 139 2.78 -13.59 2.30
CA GLU A 139 2.10 -14.41 3.30
C GLU A 139 0.77 -13.78 3.71
N ASN A 140 -0.06 -14.56 4.41
CA ASN A 140 -1.23 -14.04 5.10
C ASN A 140 -0.80 -13.05 6.17
N VAL A 141 -1.69 -12.11 6.52
CA VAL A 141 -1.40 -11.09 7.54
C VAL A 141 -2.38 -11.26 8.70
N SER A 142 -1.85 -11.31 9.92
CA SER A 142 -2.65 -11.43 11.14
C SER A 142 -2.50 -10.19 12.01
N PHE A 143 -3.62 -9.70 12.54
CA PHE A 143 -3.65 -8.56 13.47
C PHE A 143 -4.34 -8.96 14.78
N PRO A 144 -3.74 -8.69 15.95
CA PRO A 144 -4.35 -9.02 17.24
C PRO A 144 -5.61 -8.17 17.47
N LEU A 145 -6.69 -8.81 17.93
CA LEU A 145 -7.93 -8.11 18.30
C LEU A 145 -7.78 -7.37 19.64
N ASN A 146 -6.84 -7.80 20.47
CA ASN A 146 -6.58 -7.23 21.79
C ASN A 146 -5.15 -6.68 21.89
N GLN A 147 -5.00 -5.38 21.66
CA GLN A 147 -3.99 -4.60 22.36
C GLN A 147 -4.67 -3.38 22.97
N ASN A 148 -4.87 -3.43 24.29
CA ASN A 148 -5.02 -2.23 25.09
C ASN A 148 -3.71 -1.45 24.90
N LEU A 149 -3.75 -0.36 24.13
CA LEU A 149 -2.79 0.73 24.27
C LEU A 149 -3.24 1.60 25.43
#